data_AF-A0A090Y2X8-F1
#
_entry.id   AF-A0A090Y2X8-F1
#
_cell.length_a   1.000
_cell.length_b   1.000
_cell.length_c   1.000
_cell.angle_alpha   90.00
_cell.angle_beta   90.00
_cell.angle_gamma   90.00
#
_symmetry.space_group_name_H-M   'P 1'
#
loop_
_entity.id
_entity.type
_entity.pdbx_description
1 polymer ?
#
loop_
_entity_poly.entity_id
_entity_poly.type
_entity_poly.pdbx_seq_one_letter_code
_entity_poly.pdbx_strand_id
1 'polypeptide(L)'
;MRKTCKCGVTLSDTIVPNNVVFWTYKATEKNQLIKNFEGEFTDLTQIAIWYCEECKRFYYWGDDGKVYTYALRNEEVLDYHNIDWEKDESLYYSFNDFEEEELRSEMKRTGELAIPRKIKILENRNKIAIKSNGNEAIKLYQLENVE
;
A
#
# COMPACT_ATOMS: atom_id res chain seq x y z
N MET A 1 21.69 1.30 2.08
CA MET A 1 21.35 2.51 1.28
C MET A 1 20.40 3.37 2.11
N ARG A 2 20.71 4.65 2.31
CA ARG A 2 19.82 5.57 3.05
C ARG A 2 18.70 6.05 2.12
N LYS A 3 17.45 5.86 2.52
CA LYS A 3 16.26 6.42 1.85
C LYS A 3 15.78 7.61 2.68
N THR A 4 15.63 8.76 2.03
CA THR A 4 15.20 10.00 2.69
C THR A 4 13.96 10.53 1.98
N CYS A 5 13.01 11.02 2.77
CA CYS A 5 11.82 11.70 2.28
C CYS A 5 12.17 13.12 1.80
N LYS A 6 11.41 13.67 0.86
CA LYS A 6 11.53 15.07 0.43
C LYS A 6 11.41 16.09 1.57
N CYS A 7 10.72 15.76 2.67
CA CYS A 7 10.65 16.63 3.85
C CYS A 7 11.90 16.57 4.77
N GLY A 8 12.92 15.78 4.41
CA GLY A 8 14.18 15.66 5.14
C GLY A 8 14.24 14.50 6.14
N VAL A 9 13.12 13.85 6.44
CA VAL A 9 13.09 12.69 7.33
C VAL A 9 13.71 11.45 6.68
N THR A 10 14.55 10.73 7.42
CA THR A 10 15.05 9.41 7.01
C THR A 10 13.90 8.41 7.01
N LEU A 11 13.64 7.80 5.87
CA LEU A 11 12.65 6.72 5.73
C LEU A 11 13.26 5.38 6.16
N SER A 12 14.46 5.07 5.66
CA SER A 12 15.21 3.87 6.06
C SER A 12 16.71 4.12 5.97
N ASP A 13 17.46 3.56 6.93
CA ASP A 13 18.90 3.42 6.87
C ASP A 13 19.35 2.11 7.54
N THR A 14 20.65 1.95 7.80
CA THR A 14 21.21 0.75 8.44
C THR A 14 20.88 0.62 9.93
N ILE A 15 20.41 1.69 10.56
CA ILE A 15 20.08 1.78 11.99
C ILE A 15 18.55 1.77 12.17
N VAL A 16 17.83 2.35 11.21
CA VAL A 16 16.37 2.45 11.12
C VAL A 16 15.91 1.61 9.92
N PRO A 17 15.68 0.29 10.08
CA PRO A 17 14.81 -0.41 9.13
C PRO A 17 13.48 0.35 9.14
N ASN A 18 12.94 0.68 7.97
CA ASN A 18 11.85 1.64 7.79
C ASN A 18 10.86 1.79 8.94
N ASN A 19 10.47 3.04 9.24
CA ASN A 19 9.41 3.27 10.23
C ASN A 19 8.08 2.60 9.82
N VAL A 20 7.67 2.72 8.56
CA VAL A 20 6.45 2.07 8.04
C VAL A 20 6.66 1.64 6.58
N VAL A 21 6.60 0.33 6.33
CA VAL A 21 6.49 -0.25 4.98
C VAL A 21 5.09 -0.79 4.81
N PHE A 22 4.48 -0.45 3.67
CA PHE A 22 3.26 -1.09 3.22
C PHE A 22 3.58 -2.14 2.18
N TRP A 23 3.35 -3.40 2.55
CA TRP A 23 3.36 -4.52 1.62
C TRP A 23 2.07 -4.51 0.83
N THR A 24 2.19 -4.52 -0.49
CA THR A 24 1.07 -4.36 -1.41
C THR A 24 1.06 -5.51 -2.41
N TYR A 25 -0.10 -6.12 -2.58
CA TYR A 25 -0.31 -7.35 -3.35
C TYR A 25 -1.46 -7.16 -4.33
N LYS A 26 -1.39 -7.76 -5.51
CA LYS A 26 -2.52 -7.67 -6.47
C LYS A 26 -3.72 -8.42 -5.91
N ALA A 27 -4.91 -7.87 -6.10
CA ALA A 27 -6.13 -8.54 -5.67
C ALA A 27 -6.37 -9.87 -6.40
N THR A 28 -5.83 -10.02 -7.61
CA THR A 28 -5.84 -11.27 -8.38
C THR A 28 -5.04 -12.39 -7.71
N GLU A 29 -4.09 -12.07 -6.83
CA GLU A 29 -3.22 -13.01 -6.13
C GLU A 29 -3.72 -13.31 -4.70
N LYS A 30 -4.96 -12.96 -4.37
CA LYS A 30 -5.52 -13.13 -3.01
C LYS A 30 -5.39 -14.56 -2.48
N ASN A 31 -5.60 -15.57 -3.34
CA ASN A 31 -5.51 -16.97 -2.91
C ASN A 31 -4.07 -17.38 -2.57
N GLN A 32 -3.08 -16.90 -3.32
CA GLN A 32 -1.67 -17.11 -3.02
C GLN A 32 -1.29 -16.42 -1.71
N LEU A 33 -1.78 -15.19 -1.48
CA LEU A 33 -1.58 -14.48 -0.23
C LEU A 33 -2.16 -15.26 0.97
N ILE A 34 -3.37 -15.80 0.86
CA ILE A 34 -3.98 -16.66 1.89
C ILE A 34 -3.08 -17.86 2.21
N LYS A 35 -2.61 -18.57 1.18
CA LYS A 35 -1.69 -19.71 1.34
C LYS A 35 -0.38 -19.33 2.04
N ASN A 36 0.20 -18.17 1.71
CA ASN A 36 1.39 -17.64 2.40
C ASN A 36 1.10 -17.32 3.88
N PHE A 37 -0.13 -16.90 4.21
CA PHE A 37 -0.53 -16.70 5.60
C PHE A 37 -0.69 -18.03 6.37
N GLU A 38 -1.06 -19.11 5.67
CA GLU A 38 -1.14 -20.48 6.20
C GLU A 38 0.23 -21.17 6.32
N GLY A 39 1.28 -20.56 5.77
CA GLY A 39 2.65 -21.07 5.81
C GLY A 39 3.05 -21.92 4.60
N GLU A 40 2.22 -21.97 3.56
CA GLU A 40 2.61 -22.53 2.26
C GLU A 40 3.50 -21.53 1.52
N PHE A 41 4.52 -22.01 0.80
CA PHE A 41 5.34 -21.15 -0.05
C PHE A 41 4.70 -21.02 -1.43
N THR A 42 4.28 -19.81 -1.80
CA THR A 42 3.71 -19.52 -3.12
C THR A 42 4.36 -18.31 -3.77
N ASP A 43 4.48 -18.33 -5.09
CA ASP A 43 4.91 -17.17 -5.87
C ASP A 43 3.83 -16.07 -5.75
N LEU A 44 4.21 -14.98 -5.10
CA LEU A 44 3.34 -13.85 -4.80
C LEU A 44 4.08 -12.57 -5.17
N THR A 45 3.48 -11.75 -6.04
CA THR A 45 4.05 -10.45 -6.37
C THR A 45 3.89 -9.50 -5.18
N GLN A 46 4.99 -9.26 -4.48
CA GLN A 46 5.03 -8.34 -3.34
C GLN A 46 5.65 -7.00 -3.76
N ILE A 47 4.92 -5.91 -3.50
CA ILE A 47 5.40 -4.55 -3.73
C ILE A 47 5.59 -3.87 -2.37
N ALA A 48 6.81 -3.44 -2.08
CA ALA A 48 7.09 -2.61 -0.92
C ALA A 48 6.85 -1.13 -1.24
N ILE A 49 6.07 -0.45 -0.40
CA ILE A 49 5.78 0.98 -0.49
C ILE A 49 6.21 1.64 0.80
N TRP A 50 7.12 2.60 0.74
CA TRP A 50 7.57 3.31 1.93
C TRP A 50 6.66 4.49 2.19
N TYR A 51 6.36 4.75 3.44
CA TYR A 51 5.51 5.84 3.85
C TYR A 51 6.22 6.80 4.79
N CYS A 52 6.11 8.09 4.51
CA CYS A 52 6.56 9.13 5.42
C CYS A 52 5.41 9.54 6.34
N GLU A 53 5.53 9.29 7.64
CA GLU A 53 4.50 9.68 8.59
C GLU A 53 4.43 11.20 8.80
N GLU A 54 5.51 11.94 8.59
CA GLU A 54 5.52 13.41 8.76
C GLU A 54 4.72 14.13 7.67
N CYS A 55 5.06 13.88 6.39
CA CYS A 55 4.44 14.58 5.27
C CYS A 55 3.45 13.72 4.48
N LYS A 56 3.15 12.52 4.98
CA LYS A 56 2.14 11.59 4.45
C LYS A 56 2.40 11.14 3.00
N ARG A 57 3.64 11.21 2.51
CA ARG A 57 4.00 10.77 1.14
C ARG A 57 4.26 9.27 1.06
N PHE A 58 3.92 8.68 -0.08
CA PHE A 58 4.33 7.33 -0.45
C PHE A 58 5.48 7.35 -1.46
N TYR A 59 6.34 6.35 -1.36
CA TYR A 59 7.46 6.14 -2.26
C TYR A 59 7.46 4.69 -2.74
N TYR A 60 7.41 4.51 -4.05
CA TYR A 60 7.58 3.23 -4.73
C TYR A 60 8.86 3.27 -5.55
N TRP A 61 9.82 2.41 -5.23
CA TRP A 61 11.02 2.20 -6.06
C TRP A 61 10.69 1.06 -7.02
N GLY A 62 10.39 1.42 -8.27
CA GLY A 62 10.05 0.46 -9.30
C GLY A 62 11.24 -0.35 -9.78
N ASP A 63 10.94 -1.48 -10.42
CA ASP A 63 11.94 -2.38 -11.01
C ASP A 63 12.74 -1.71 -12.14
N ASP A 64 12.19 -0.65 -12.74
CA ASP A 64 12.87 0.19 -13.74
C ASP A 64 13.90 1.16 -13.13
N GLY A 65 14.15 1.05 -11.82
CA GLY A 65 15.07 1.89 -11.07
C GLY A 65 14.51 3.28 -10.74
N LYS A 66 13.27 3.60 -11.15
CA LYS A 66 12.66 4.90 -10.89
C LYS A 66 11.99 4.95 -9.52
N VAL A 67 11.88 6.16 -8.99
CA VAL A 67 11.15 6.43 -7.75
C VAL A 67 9.87 7.18 -8.07
N TYR A 68 8.74 6.53 -7.85
CA TYR A 68 7.42 7.13 -7.96
C TYR A 68 7.04 7.67 -6.58
N THR A 69 6.90 9.00 -6.47
CA THR A 69 6.52 9.67 -5.22
C THR A 69 5.08 10.13 -5.31
N TYR A 70 4.25 9.76 -4.35
CA TYR A 70 2.85 10.18 -4.31
C TYR A 70 2.58 11.03 -3.09
N ALA A 71 1.95 12.18 -3.28
CA ALA A 71 1.52 13.07 -2.22
C ALA A 71 0.01 13.00 -2.02
N LEU A 72 -0.41 13.14 -0.76
CA LEU A 72 -1.82 13.25 -0.42
C LEU A 72 -2.39 14.53 -1.04
N ARG A 73 -3.49 14.42 -1.78
CA ARG A 73 -4.19 15.58 -2.33
C ARG A 73 -5.18 16.10 -1.28
N ASN A 74 -5.05 17.37 -0.90
CA ASN A 74 -5.89 18.02 0.12
C ASN A 74 -7.21 18.60 -0.42
N GLU A 75 -7.54 18.39 -1.69
CA GLU A 75 -8.84 18.83 -2.22
C GLU A 75 -9.94 17.95 -1.62
N GLU A 76 -10.95 18.59 -1.02
CA GLU A 76 -12.15 17.96 -0.49
C GLU A 76 -12.63 16.85 -1.42
N VAL A 77 -13.01 15.72 -0.82
CA VAL A 77 -13.41 14.44 -1.43
C VAL A 77 -14.35 14.66 -2.63
N LEU A 78 -13.80 14.93 -3.80
CA LEU A 78 -14.56 15.07 -5.05
C LEU A 78 -14.89 13.66 -5.53
N ASP A 79 -16.05 13.17 -5.09
CA ASP A 79 -16.91 12.20 -5.78
C ASP A 79 -16.28 10.87 -6.24
N TYR A 80 -15.30 10.35 -5.50
CA TYR A 80 -14.78 8.99 -5.70
C TYR A 80 -15.62 7.90 -5.01
N HIS A 81 -16.85 8.24 -4.55
CA HIS A 81 -17.81 7.23 -4.07
C HIS A 81 -18.14 6.18 -5.14
N ASN A 82 -17.94 6.52 -6.42
CA ASN A 82 -18.18 5.63 -7.56
C ASN A 82 -16.96 4.82 -8.01
N ILE A 83 -15.85 4.82 -7.25
CA ILE A 83 -14.76 3.88 -7.54
C ILE A 83 -15.31 2.46 -7.38
N ASP A 84 -15.25 1.66 -8.44
CA ASP A 84 -15.54 0.24 -8.39
C ASP A 84 -14.41 -0.49 -7.63
N TRP A 85 -14.75 -1.12 -6.51
CA TRP A 85 -13.81 -1.86 -5.65
C TRP A 85 -13.94 -3.38 -5.78
N GLU A 86 -14.75 -3.87 -6.72
CA GLU A 86 -15.20 -5.27 -6.73
C GLU A 86 -14.30 -6.21 -7.54
N LYS A 87 -13.66 -5.74 -8.63
CA LYS A 87 -12.58 -6.48 -9.32
C LYS A 87 -12.03 -5.69 -10.52
N ASP A 88 -10.73 -5.43 -10.51
CA ASP A 88 -10.00 -4.84 -11.63
C ASP A 88 -8.50 -5.21 -11.47
N GLU A 89 -7.76 -5.30 -12.56
CA GLU A 89 -6.29 -5.46 -12.57
C GLU A 89 -5.59 -4.30 -11.83
N SER A 90 -6.29 -3.18 -11.66
CA SER A 90 -5.86 -2.01 -10.91
C SER A 90 -6.07 -2.10 -9.38
N LEU A 91 -6.68 -3.18 -8.88
CA LEU A 91 -6.98 -3.37 -7.45
C LEU A 91 -5.88 -4.14 -6.73
N TYR A 92 -5.50 -3.62 -5.57
CA TYR A 92 -4.47 -4.16 -4.69
C TYR A 92 -4.95 -4.19 -3.25
N TYR A 93 -4.37 -5.09 -2.47
CA TYR A 93 -4.50 -5.14 -1.03
C TYR A 93 -3.19 -4.75 -0.37
N SER A 94 -3.27 -4.12 0.80
CA SER A 94 -2.06 -3.72 1.52
C SER A 94 -2.21 -3.79 3.03
N PHE A 95 -1.09 -4.08 3.70
CA PHE A 95 -0.90 -4.02 5.14
C PHE A 95 0.55 -3.63 5.44
N ASN A 96 0.86 -3.22 6.67
CA ASN A 96 2.22 -2.96 7.13
C ASN A 96 2.75 -4.09 8.02
N ASP A 97 4.04 -4.02 8.35
CA ASP A 97 4.73 -5.01 9.19
C ASP A 97 4.04 -5.23 10.54
N PHE A 98 3.53 -4.16 11.17
CA PHE A 98 2.87 -4.23 12.48
C PHE A 98 1.48 -4.88 12.41
N GLU A 99 0.77 -4.70 11.29
CA GLU A 99 -0.54 -5.30 11.04
C GLU A 99 -0.44 -6.79 10.66
N GLU A 100 0.71 -7.26 10.15
CA GLU A 100 0.84 -8.64 9.66
C GLU A 100 0.62 -9.69 10.75
N GLU A 101 1.19 -9.48 11.94
CA GLU A 101 1.02 -10.41 13.06
C GLU A 101 -0.44 -10.51 13.52
N GLU A 102 -1.15 -9.38 13.54
CA GLU A 102 -2.57 -9.32 13.86
C GLU A 102 -3.39 -10.06 12.81
N LEU A 103 -3.11 -9.85 11.53
CA LEU A 103 -3.77 -10.53 10.42
C LEU A 103 -3.56 -12.04 10.46
N ARG A 104 -2.34 -12.51 10.76
CA ARG A 104 -2.05 -13.94 10.93
C ARG A 104 -2.84 -14.54 12.09
N SER A 105 -2.90 -13.82 13.21
CA SER A 105 -3.62 -14.26 14.40
C SER A 105 -5.13 -14.31 14.16
N GLU A 106 -5.68 -13.30 13.51
CA GLU A 106 -7.09 -13.25 13.15
C GLU A 106 -7.47 -14.34 12.15
N MET A 107 -6.67 -14.53 11.10
CA MET A 107 -6.93 -15.59 10.12
C MET A 107 -6.92 -16.98 10.76
N LYS A 108 -6.02 -17.26 11.72
CA LYS A 108 -6.05 -18.52 12.48
C LYS A 108 -7.33 -18.68 13.32
N ARG A 109 -7.91 -17.57 13.78
CA ARG A 109 -9.12 -17.55 14.63
C ARG A 109 -10.40 -17.67 13.81
N THR A 110 -10.49 -17.00 12.66
CA THR A 110 -11.72 -16.87 11.87
C THR A 110 -11.72 -17.70 10.60
N GLY A 111 -10.55 -18.12 10.11
CA GLY A 111 -10.37 -18.69 8.77
C GLY A 111 -10.42 -17.65 7.66
N GLU A 112 -10.55 -16.36 7.96
CA GLU A 112 -10.68 -15.29 6.98
C GLU A 112 -9.53 -14.29 7.06
N LEU A 113 -8.94 -13.97 5.91
CA LEU A 113 -7.92 -12.93 5.80
C LEU A 113 -8.57 -11.56 5.50
N ALA A 114 -8.76 -10.76 6.53
CA ALA A 114 -9.39 -9.44 6.47
C ALA A 114 -8.36 -8.30 6.30
N ILE A 115 -7.79 -8.17 5.11
CA ILE A 115 -6.72 -7.19 4.84
C ILE A 115 -7.23 -5.75 5.04
N PRO A 116 -6.53 -4.88 5.80
CA PRO A 116 -7.07 -3.61 6.28
C PRO A 116 -7.18 -2.53 5.20
N ARG A 117 -6.50 -2.68 4.06
CA ARG A 117 -6.51 -1.65 3.01
C ARG A 117 -6.74 -2.23 1.63
N LYS A 118 -7.62 -1.56 0.89
CA LYS A 118 -7.76 -1.65 -0.56
C LYS A 118 -7.10 -0.45 -1.20
N ILE A 119 -6.31 -0.70 -2.25
CA ILE A 119 -5.63 0.32 -3.04
C ILE A 119 -6.10 0.16 -4.49
N LYS A 120 -6.51 1.25 -5.13
CA LYS A 120 -6.86 1.27 -6.54
C LYS A 120 -5.97 2.25 -7.29
N ILE A 121 -5.30 1.75 -8.32
CA ILE A 121 -4.49 2.55 -9.22
C ILE A 121 -5.41 3.18 -10.27
N LEU A 122 -5.34 4.51 -10.40
CA LEU A 122 -6.17 5.30 -11.29
C LEU A 122 -5.30 6.02 -12.34
N GLU A 123 -5.92 6.39 -13.46
CA GLU A 123 -5.34 7.29 -14.47
C GLU A 123 -3.89 6.94 -14.87
N ASN A 124 -3.64 5.71 -15.33
CA ASN A 124 -2.31 5.24 -15.74
C ASN A 124 -1.22 5.38 -14.66
N ARG A 125 -1.57 5.15 -13.38
CA ARG A 125 -0.69 5.31 -12.21
C ARG A 125 -0.38 6.75 -11.81
N ASN A 126 -1.09 7.74 -12.37
CA ASN A 126 -0.95 9.12 -11.91
C ASN A 126 -1.66 9.37 -10.58
N LYS A 127 -2.68 8.56 -10.26
CA LYS A 127 -3.44 8.68 -9.02
C LYS A 127 -3.59 7.32 -8.34
N ILE A 128 -3.63 7.33 -7.02
CA ILE A 128 -3.87 6.15 -6.19
C ILE A 128 -4.97 6.49 -5.19
N ALA A 129 -6.03 5.70 -5.18
CA ALA A 129 -7.08 5.78 -4.18
C ALA A 129 -6.84 4.69 -3.12
N ILE A 130 -6.94 5.06 -1.85
CA ILE A 130 -6.78 4.14 -0.72
C ILE A 130 -8.05 4.18 0.13
N LYS A 131 -8.62 3.00 0.35
CA LYS A 131 -9.73 2.78 1.27
C LYS A 131 -9.28 1.85 2.39
N SER A 132 -9.33 2.34 3.62
CA SER A 132 -9.05 1.53 4.81
C SER A 132 -10.33 0.95 5.38
N ASN A 133 -10.29 -0.27 5.90
CA ASN A 133 -11.40 -0.87 6.63
C ASN A 133 -11.73 -0.01 7.86
N GLY A 134 -13.01 0.17 8.16
CA GLY A 134 -13.48 1.00 9.27
C GLY A 134 -13.38 2.52 9.03
N ASN A 135 -12.93 2.96 7.85
CA ASN A 135 -12.96 4.36 7.44
C ASN A 135 -13.73 4.51 6.13
N GLU A 136 -14.80 5.29 6.13
CA GLU A 136 -15.58 5.56 4.91
C GLU A 136 -14.87 6.54 3.97
N ALA A 137 -13.93 7.34 4.48
CA ALA A 137 -13.19 8.31 3.68
C ALA A 137 -12.13 7.62 2.81
N ILE A 138 -12.23 7.85 1.49
CA ILE A 138 -11.22 7.47 0.51
C ILE A 138 -10.14 8.54 0.50
N LYS A 139 -8.87 8.14 0.63
CA LYS A 139 -7.73 9.05 0.48
C LYS A 139 -7.19 8.97 -0.93
N LEU A 140 -7.05 10.13 -1.58
CA LEU A 140 -6.49 10.22 -2.93
C LEU A 140 -5.06 10.75 -2.87
N TYR A 141 -4.17 10.02 -3.52
CA TYR A 141 -2.78 10.36 -3.69
C TYR A 141 -2.50 10.62 -5.16
N GLN A 142 -1.71 11.64 -5.45
CA GLN A 142 -1.31 12.00 -6.80
C GLN A 142 0.21 11.87 -6.95
N LEU A 143 0.63 11.33 -8.08
CA LEU A 143 2.03 11.25 -8.45
C LEU A 143 2.60 12.66 -8.51
N GLU A 144 3.59 12.94 -7.68
CA GLU A 144 4.46 14.10 -7.85
C GLU A 144 5.36 13.79 -9.04
N ASN A 145 5.12 14.44 -10.18
CA ASN A 145 6.03 14.36 -11.32
C ASN A 145 7.46 14.66 -10.82
N VAL A 146 8.37 13.73 -11.09
CA VAL A 146 9.80 13.95 -10.91
C VAL A 146 10.26 14.60 -12.20
N GLU A 147 10.70 15.85 -12.12
CA GLU A 147 11.45 16.53 -13.19
C GLU A 147 12.64 15.68 -13.66
#